data_AF-A0A926CUN2-F1
#
_entry.id   AF-A0A926CUN2-F1
#
_cell.length_a   1.000
_cell.length_b   1.000
_cell.length_c   1.000
_cell.angle_alpha   90.00
_cell.angle_beta   90.00
_cell.angle_gamma   90.00
#
_symmetry.space_group_name_H-M   'P 1'
#
loop_
_entity.id
_entity.type
_entity.pdbx_description
1 polymer ?
#
loop_
_entity_poly.entity_id
_entity_poly.type
_entity_poly.pdbx_seq_one_letter_code
_entity_poly.pdbx_strand_id
1 'polypeptide(L)'
;MTYYNYPLNLSFKLIAIAPRIIVTDSVGKQVAFVHQNAWKLKEDIRIYTDDTKSKETFRIRADRVLDFKAKYYFTDANTQKDLGYVQPR
;
A
#
# COMPACT_ATOMS: atom_id res chain seq x y z
N MET A 1 -15.43 -11.36 -9.75
CA MET A 1 -15.32 -10.22 -8.81
C MET A 1 -15.02 -10.78 -7.44
N THR A 2 -13.95 -10.31 -6.78
CA THR A 2 -13.64 -10.72 -5.40
C THR A 2 -14.57 -9.93 -4.46
N TYR A 3 -15.40 -10.63 -3.69
CA TYR A 3 -16.22 -10.02 -2.65
C TYR A 3 -15.43 -9.96 -1.35
N TYR A 4 -15.42 -8.79 -0.70
CA TYR A 4 -14.85 -8.60 0.63
C TYR A 4 -15.96 -8.41 1.65
N ASN A 5 -15.84 -9.06 2.80
CA ASN A 5 -16.80 -8.90 3.90
C ASN A 5 -16.45 -7.62 4.68
N TYR A 6 -17.28 -6.59 4.56
CA TYR A 6 -17.07 -5.35 5.30
C TYR A 6 -17.52 -5.49 6.77
N PRO A 7 -17.00 -4.65 7.70
CA PRO A 7 -15.95 -3.65 7.48
C PRO A 7 -14.56 -4.26 7.27
N LEU A 8 -13.66 -3.49 6.66
CA LEU A 8 -12.24 -3.83 6.63
C LEU A 8 -11.56 -3.31 7.90
N ASN A 9 -10.74 -4.15 8.52
CA ASN A 9 -9.94 -3.82 9.68
C ASN A 9 -8.49 -3.59 9.28
N LEU A 10 -7.89 -2.51 9.77
CA LEU A 10 -6.48 -2.16 9.50
C LEU A 10 -5.67 -2.30 10.78
N SER A 11 -4.67 -3.18 10.75
CA SER A 11 -3.71 -3.37 11.84
C SER A 11 -2.36 -2.77 11.47
N PHE A 12 -1.94 -1.73 12.19
CA PHE A 12 -0.70 -1.00 11.94
C PHE A 12 0.43 -1.57 12.80
N LYS A 13 1.47 -2.12 12.17
CA LYS A 13 2.71 -2.55 12.84
C LYS A 13 3.80 -1.51 12.58
N LEU A 14 3.90 -0.55 13.50
CA LEU A 14 4.80 0.62 13.39
C LEU A 14 6.17 0.41 14.05
N ILE A 15 6.36 -0.67 14.82
CA ILE A 15 7.60 -0.96 15.57
C ILE A 15 8.68 -1.61 14.66
N ALA A 16 8.57 -1.48 13.34
CA ALA A 16 9.48 -2.10 12.38
C ALA A 16 10.30 -1.04 11.64
N ILE A 17 11.51 -1.43 11.19
CA ILE A 17 12.39 -0.63 10.30
C ILE A 17 11.63 -0.10 9.07
N ALA A 18 10.57 -0.80 8.66
CA ALA A 18 9.65 -0.42 7.60
C ALA A 18 8.20 -0.62 8.09
N PRO A 19 7.37 0.45 8.16
CA PRO A 19 5.97 0.37 8.57
C PRO A 19 5.18 -0.66 7.74
N ARG A 20 4.27 -1.37 8.40
CA ARG A 20 3.41 -2.39 7.78
C ARG A 20 1.96 -2.21 8.19
N ILE A 21 1.04 -2.46 7.26
CA ILE A 21 -0.40 -2.47 7.53
C ILE A 21 -0.95 -3.80 7.04
N ILE A 22 -1.64 -4.53 7.92
CA ILE A 22 -2.37 -5.74 7.57
C ILE A 22 -3.84 -5.35 7.44
N VAL A 23 -4.46 -5.72 6.32
CA VAL A 23 -5.88 -5.46 6.07
C VAL A 23 -6.63 -6.78 6.09
N THR A 24 -7.60 -6.91 6.98
CA THR A 24 -8.47 -8.08 7.07
C THR A 24 -9.93 -7.69 6.85
N ASP A 25 -10.73 -8.61 6.33
CA ASP A 25 -12.17 -8.46 6.24
C ASP A 25 -12.86 -8.79 7.59
N SER A 26 -14.19 -8.74 7.64
CA SER A 26 -14.96 -8.96 8.87
C SER A 26 -14.98 -10.41 9.36
N VAL A 27 -14.57 -11.38 8.54
CA VAL A 27 -14.39 -12.78 8.94
C VAL A 27 -12.93 -13.11 9.30
N GLY A 28 -12.06 -12.09 9.35
CA GLY A 28 -10.65 -12.23 9.71
C GLY A 28 -9.75 -12.68 8.57
N LYS A 29 -10.25 -12.76 7.33
CA LYS A 29 -9.45 -13.11 6.17
C LYS A 29 -8.57 -11.93 5.78
N GLN A 30 -7.26 -12.15 5.64
CA GLN A 30 -6.36 -11.15 5.09
C GLN A 30 -6.66 -10.92 3.61
N VAL A 31 -6.85 -9.65 3.25
CA VAL A 31 -7.22 -9.22 1.88
C VAL A 31 -6.17 -8.30 1.26
N ALA A 32 -5.32 -7.68 2.08
CA ALA A 32 -4.16 -6.95 1.61
C ALA A 32 -3.07 -6.87 2.67
N PHE A 33 -1.85 -6.68 2.22
CA PHE A 33 -0.71 -6.36 3.03
C PHE A 33 0.04 -5.17 2.45
N VAL A 34 0.17 -4.10 3.24
CA VAL A 34 0.89 -2.89 2.83
C VAL A 34 2.26 -2.89 3.47
N HIS A 35 3.29 -2.73 2.64
CA HIS A 35 4.67 -2.60 3.06
C HIS A 35 5.22 -1.25 2.60
N GLN A 36 5.62 -0.41 3.55
CA GLN A 36 6.19 0.90 3.26
C GLN A 36 7.72 0.81 3.30
N ASN A 37 8.36 0.84 2.15
CA ASN A 37 9.80 0.97 2.05
C ASN A 37 10.15 2.47 2.05
N ALA A 38 10.33 3.02 3.24
CA ALA A 38 10.83 4.37 3.43
C ALA A 38 12.37 4.37 3.36
N TRP A 39 12.93 4.28 2.16
CA TRP A 39 14.34 4.64 1.96
C TRP A 39 14.45 6.16 1.98
N LYS A 40 15.54 6.67 2.58
CA LYS A 40 15.78 8.03 3.14
C LYS A 40 15.24 9.28 2.41
N LEU A 41 14.67 9.16 1.22
CA LEU A 41 14.22 10.30 0.42
C LEU A 41 12.90 10.01 -0.36
N LYS A 42 12.60 8.79 -0.81
CA LYS A 42 11.44 8.56 -1.71
C LYS A 42 10.57 7.42 -1.20
N GLU A 43 9.32 7.72 -0.87
CA GLU A 43 8.37 6.71 -0.43
C GLU A 43 8.03 5.73 -1.57
N ASP A 44 8.22 4.44 -1.28
CA ASP A 44 7.82 3.30 -2.13
C ASP A 44 6.93 2.38 -1.29
N ILE A 45 5.62 2.49 -1.50
CA ILE A 45 4.61 1.70 -0.78
C ILE A 45 4.14 0.60 -1.71
N ARG A 46 4.19 -0.65 -1.25
CA ARG A 46 3.79 -1.82 -2.03
C ARG A 46 2.64 -2.53 -1.35
N ILE A 47 1.67 -2.94 -2.14
CA ILE A 47 0.48 -3.64 -1.69
C ILE A 47 0.53 -5.04 -2.27
N TYR A 48 0.39 -6.03 -1.39
CA TYR A 48 0.40 -7.45 -1.70
C TYR A 48 -0.94 -8.09 -1.33
N THR A 49 -1.21 -9.29 -1.84
CA THR A 49 -2.38 -10.09 -1.43
C THR A 49 -2.34 -10.47 0.04
N ASP A 50 -1.14 -10.70 0.57
CA ASP A 50 -0.89 -11.17 1.93
C ASP A 50 0.55 -10.85 2.36
N ASP A 51 0.92 -11.25 3.57
CA ASP A 51 2.21 -10.95 4.20
C ASP A 51 3.38 -11.81 3.68
N THR A 52 3.12 -12.82 2.83
CA THR A 52 4.18 -13.57 2.12
C THR A 52 4.88 -12.70 1.08
N LYS A 53 4.24 -11.61 0.64
CA LYS A 53 4.71 -10.71 -0.42
C LYS A 53 4.94 -11.39 -1.78
N SER A 54 4.31 -12.54 -2.01
CA SER A 54 4.46 -13.32 -3.25
C SER A 54 3.83 -12.64 -4.47
N LYS A 55 2.72 -11.91 -4.27
CA LYS A 55 1.98 -11.23 -5.33
C LYS A 55 1.71 -9.76 -5.00
N GLU A 56 2.45 -8.88 -5.66
CA GLU A 56 2.20 -7.43 -5.64
C GLU A 56 0.95 -7.12 -6.50
N THR A 57 0.01 -6.35 -5.96
CA THR A 57 -1.22 -5.94 -6.66
C THR A 57 -1.16 -4.48 -7.06
N PHE A 58 -0.65 -3.62 -6.19
CA PHE A 58 -0.52 -2.20 -6.44
C PHE A 58 0.78 -1.65 -5.87
N ARG A 59 1.23 -0.55 -6.46
CA ARG A 59 2.38 0.22 -5.98
C ARG A 59 2.02 1.70 -5.91
N ILE A 60 2.50 2.35 -4.86
CA ILE A 60 2.36 3.80 -4.66
C ILE A 60 3.74 4.41 -4.53
N ARG A 61 4.02 5.44 -5.34
CA ARG A 61 5.31 6.13 -5.30
C ARG A 61 5.11 7.64 -5.23
N ALA A 62 5.81 8.28 -4.31
CA ALA A 62 5.92 9.73 -4.31
C ALA A 62 6.77 10.18 -5.51
N ASP A 63 6.43 11.31 -6.14
CA ASP A 63 7.23 11.90 -7.23
C ASP A 63 8.54 12.52 -6.72
N ARG A 64 8.52 13.01 -5.47
CA ARG A 64 9.63 13.74 -4.84
C ARG A 64 9.77 13.41 -3.36
N VAL A 65 10.82 13.97 -2.80
CA VAL A 65 11.28 13.77 -1.42
C VAL A 65 10.79 14.89 -0.53
N LEU A 66 10.22 14.57 0.63
CA LEU A 66 9.98 15.51 1.74
C LEU A 66 9.36 16.86 1.31
N ASP A 67 8.36 16.82 0.43
CA ASP A 67 7.59 17.98 0.00
C ASP A 67 6.13 17.77 0.41
N PHE A 68 5.56 18.73 1.13
CA PHE A 68 4.13 18.71 1.51
C PHE A 68 3.20 18.70 0.28
N LYS A 69 3.73 18.99 -0.92
CA LYS A 69 3.03 18.92 -2.21
C LYS A 69 3.40 17.70 -3.06
N ALA A 70 4.07 16.70 -2.49
CA ALA A 70 4.38 15.45 -3.20
C ALA A 70 3.09 14.80 -3.73
N LYS A 71 3.18 14.29 -4.96
CA LYS A 71 2.12 13.52 -5.60
C LYS A 71 2.43 12.04 -5.43
N TYR A 72 1.46 11.29 -4.93
CA TYR A 72 1.53 9.85 -4.71
C TYR A 72 0.85 9.14 -5.86
N TYR A 73 1.63 8.61 -6.80
CA TYR A 73 1.15 7.94 -7.99
C TYR A 73 0.84 6.48 -7.70
N PHE A 74 -0.29 5.99 -8.21
CA PHE A 74 -0.78 4.63 -8.04
C PHE A 74 -0.61 3.86 -9.34
N THR A 75 -0.05 2.66 -9.27
CA THR A 75 0.15 1.79 -10.44
C THR A 75 -0.39 0.40 -10.15
N ASP A 76 -1.12 -0.18 -11.10
CA ASP A 76 -1.48 -1.59 -11.07
C ASP A 76 -0.22 -2.43 -11.38
N ALA A 77 0.18 -3.29 -10.43
CA ALA A 77 1.45 -4.00 -10.55
C ALA A 77 1.43 -5.10 -11.62
N ASN A 78 0.25 -5.64 -11.96
CA ASN A 78 0.13 -6.70 -12.96
C ASN A 78 0.20 -6.14 -14.39
N THR A 79 -0.46 -5.00 -14.62
CA THR A 79 -0.60 -4.38 -15.95
C THR A 79 0.35 -3.21 -16.19
N GLN A 80 1.03 -2.72 -15.16
CA GLN A 80 1.82 -1.49 -15.16
C GLN A 80 1.00 -0.24 -15.53
N LYS A 81 -0.33 -0.32 -15.45
CA LYS A 81 -1.23 0.79 -15.76
C LYS A 81 -1.14 1.86 -14.66
N ASP A 82 -0.96 3.12 -15.08
CA ASP A 82 -1.12 4.28 -14.21
C ASP A 82 -2.60 4.48 -13.84
N LEU A 83 -2.87 4.59 -12.55
CA LEU A 83 -4.20 4.77 -11.97
C LEU A 83 -4.43 6.20 -11.48
N GLY A 84 -3.45 7.10 -11.68
CA GLY A 84 -3.50 8.49 -11.24
C GLY A 84 -2.73 8.72 -9.94
N TYR A 85 -2.93 9.89 -9.34
CA TYR A 85 -2.23 10.28 -8.12
C TYR A 85 -3.13 10.96 -7.10
N VAL A 86 -2.71 10.91 -5.83
CA VAL A 86 -3.25 11.72 -4.74
C VAL A 86 -2.20 12.75 -4.35
N GLN A 87 -2.64 14.00 -4.16
CA GLN A 87 -1.81 15.07 -3.63
C GLN A 87 -2.43 15.53 -2.29
N PRO A 88 -1.73 15.35 -1.16
CA PRO A 88 -2.17 15.91 0.11
C PRO A 88 -2.31 17.45 0.01
N ARG A 89 -3.27 18.01 0.74
CA ARG A 89 -3.44 19.46 0.89
C ARG A 89 -2.72 19.96 2.13
#